data_AF-A0A0A2FB37-F1
#
_entry.id   AF-A0A0A2FB37-F1
#
_cell.length_a   1.000
_cell.length_b   1.000
_cell.length_c   1.000
_cell.angle_alpha   90.00
_cell.angle_beta   90.00
_cell.angle_gamma   90.00
#
_symmetry.space_group_name_H-M   'P 1'
#
loop_
_entity.id
_entity.type
_entity.pdbx_description
1 polymer ?
#
loop_
_entity_poly.entity_id
_entity_poly.type
_entity_poly.pdbx_seq_one_letter_code
_entity_poly.pdbx_strand_id
1 'polypeptide(L)'
;MKQSRYIILSLLFGMSTLAVIAQTHLGGVKISEKHVIKKTGHTANVKMNLNLTAMPDMKSNLLMVVTPIIRSNTSNDQVALRPFLLMGNRRYRIIDRRITLDKHHIYNQPDTKPSAMVKRHNGKEQSMDYSAATPYRPWMRHSSMILLAENTGCADCPLGSEETTLTDDALVPLYEADYRYRIIVPEGELLKKREETLSAHLAYRVGKYTVLPDFDGNPTELARIDSKLKEIRGDSDITFEKLSMVGYASPEGGAEYNVQLSKDRAHSFADYLMRKYPILKNRFENDWKGPDWAGLRTAVVKSDLSQKAAILDIIDQKPAGERTAALQAIDGGSLYATLLSDYYPPLRRSELTFHIVVKGFELDKAREIIKTHPSRLSLAEVYAVAQSYPEGSYERYETWTTAEKAFPKAIEPTANAAIIDLRAGRYPQALARLEARKSEPKLWMLLGLAYAYSEKWAEAESYLTRAAQQGQPGAQHNLDELRHYMQDNL
;
A
#
# COMPACT_ATOMS: atom_id res chain seq x y z
N MET A 1 31.46 -6.67 24.29
CA MET A 1 31.07 -5.75 25.38
C MET A 1 30.06 -6.46 26.27
N LYS A 2 30.37 -6.58 27.58
CA LYS A 2 29.58 -7.36 28.54
C LYS A 2 28.16 -6.79 28.66
N GLN A 3 27.15 -7.63 28.39
CA GLN A 3 25.76 -7.32 28.65
C GLN A 3 25.53 -7.36 30.17
N SER A 4 25.38 -6.19 30.80
CA SER A 4 24.91 -6.11 32.18
C SER A 4 23.42 -6.45 32.21
N ARG A 5 23.12 -7.73 32.47
CA ARG A 5 21.80 -8.22 32.85
C ARG A 5 21.54 -7.78 34.30
N TYR A 6 20.69 -6.78 34.50
CA TYR A 6 20.13 -6.48 35.81
C TYR A 6 18.97 -7.46 36.07
N ILE A 7 19.20 -8.40 36.97
CA ILE A 7 18.18 -9.30 37.50
C ILE A 7 17.36 -8.51 38.52
N ILE A 8 16.07 -8.28 38.24
CA ILE A 8 15.11 -7.78 39.20
C ILE A 8 14.70 -8.96 40.09
N LEU A 9 15.06 -8.91 41.37
CA LEU A 9 14.55 -9.84 42.37
C LEU A 9 13.17 -9.36 42.83
N SER A 10 12.11 -9.96 42.30
CA SER A 10 10.74 -9.76 42.78
C SER A 10 10.50 -10.62 44.03
N LEU A 11 10.51 -10.01 45.21
CA LEU A 11 10.08 -10.63 46.46
C LEU A 11 8.64 -10.20 46.78
N LEU A 12 7.71 -11.12 46.52
CA LEU A 12 6.33 -11.07 47.01
C LEU A 12 6.34 -11.34 48.52
N PHE A 13 5.97 -10.35 49.33
CA PHE A 13 5.57 -10.57 50.72
C PHE A 13 4.19 -9.96 50.94
N GLY A 14 3.20 -10.83 51.14
CA GLY A 14 1.93 -10.47 51.72
C GLY A 14 2.09 -10.28 53.22
N MET A 15 1.76 -9.09 53.72
CA MET A 15 1.41 -8.86 55.12
C MET A 15 0.57 -7.59 55.25
N SER A 16 -0.67 -7.79 55.73
CA SER A 16 -1.57 -6.86 56.42
C SER A 16 -1.21 -5.37 56.44
N THR A 17 -2.05 -4.58 55.75
CA THR A 17 -2.00 -3.12 55.66
C THR A 17 -2.44 -2.44 56.96
N LEU A 18 -1.48 -1.89 57.71
CA LEU A 18 -1.67 -0.60 58.34
C LEU A 18 -1.26 0.45 57.31
N ALA A 19 -2.23 1.11 56.69
CA ALA A 19 -1.98 2.23 55.79
C ALA A 19 -1.45 3.42 56.62
N VAL A 20 -0.13 3.45 56.84
CA VAL A 20 0.56 4.71 57.08
C VAL A 20 0.44 5.47 55.76
N ILE A 21 -0.32 6.56 55.75
CA ILE A 21 -0.29 7.53 54.65
C ILE A 21 1.13 8.10 54.66
N ALA A 22 2.03 7.48 53.89
CA ALA A 22 3.35 8.00 53.66
C ALA A 22 3.17 9.31 52.88
N GLN A 23 3.67 10.41 53.44
CA GLN A 23 3.70 11.69 52.76
C GLN A 23 4.56 11.53 51.50
N THR A 24 3.96 11.72 50.32
CA THR A 24 4.68 11.58 49.05
C THR A 24 5.53 12.83 48.81
N HIS A 25 6.86 12.69 48.92
CA HIS A 25 7.78 13.80 48.68
C HIS A 25 7.89 14.10 47.18
N LEU A 26 7.84 13.06 46.33
CA LEU A 26 8.03 13.22 44.89
C LEU A 26 6.91 14.04 44.21
N GLY A 27 5.69 14.06 44.74
CA GLY A 27 4.57 14.80 44.14
C GLY A 27 4.80 16.32 44.01
N GLY A 28 5.72 16.87 44.82
CA GLY A 28 6.16 18.26 44.76
C GLY A 28 7.32 18.54 43.79
N VAL A 29 7.88 17.52 43.15
CA VAL A 29 8.91 17.68 42.10
C VAL A 29 8.23 18.03 40.79
N LYS A 30 8.71 19.09 40.14
CA LYS A 30 8.18 19.57 38.84
C LYS A 30 9.32 19.79 37.85
N ILE A 31 8.97 19.79 36.56
CA ILE A 31 9.86 20.18 35.45
C ILE A 31 9.28 21.39 34.74
N SER A 32 10.15 22.19 34.13
CA SER A 32 9.75 23.38 33.36
C SER A 32 9.36 23.06 31.92
N GLU A 33 9.93 22.01 31.34
CA GLU A 33 9.72 21.61 29.95
C GLU A 33 8.90 20.32 29.89
N LYS A 34 7.99 20.22 28.92
CA LYS A 34 7.20 19.01 28.70
C LYS A 34 8.07 17.88 28.13
N HIS A 35 8.89 18.20 27.13
CA HIS A 35 9.78 17.25 26.47
C HIS A 35 11.18 17.33 27.09
N VAL A 36 11.62 16.24 27.72
CA VAL A 36 12.91 16.16 28.42
C VAL A 36 13.90 15.23 27.73
N ILE A 37 13.48 14.56 26.66
CA ILE A 37 14.27 13.61 25.88
C ILE A 37 14.42 14.13 24.45
N LYS A 38 15.66 14.16 23.95
CA LYS A 38 15.97 14.47 22.56
C LYS A 38 16.73 13.31 21.91
N LYS A 39 16.24 12.81 20.77
CA LYS A 39 16.98 11.85 19.94
C LYS A 39 18.15 12.57 19.26
N THR A 40 19.31 11.93 19.23
CA THR A 40 20.47 12.39 18.44
C THR A 40 21.20 11.15 17.95
N GLY A 41 21.08 10.85 16.65
CA GLY A 41 21.48 9.56 16.10
C GLY A 41 20.73 8.42 16.79
N HIS A 42 21.48 7.43 17.31
CA HIS A 42 20.92 6.27 18.02
C HIS A 42 20.83 6.46 19.55
N THR A 43 20.98 7.69 20.05
CA THR A 43 20.97 8.01 21.48
C THR A 43 19.78 8.87 21.84
N ALA A 44 19.09 8.51 22.93
CA ALA A 44 18.12 9.35 23.61
C ALA A 44 18.82 10.11 24.74
N ASN A 45 18.95 11.42 24.58
CA ASN A 45 19.57 12.29 25.57
C ASN A 45 18.49 12.89 26.47
N VAL A 46 18.59 12.65 27.77
CA VAL A 46 17.68 13.18 28.79
C VAL A 46 18.32 14.40 29.42
N LYS A 47 17.59 15.52 29.42
CA LYS A 47 17.94 16.75 30.14
C LYS A 47 16.70 17.28 30.83
N MET A 48 16.79 17.49 32.14
CA MET A 48 15.69 18.05 32.92
C MET A 48 16.21 18.96 34.03
N ASN A 49 15.55 20.09 34.22
CA ASN A 49 15.69 20.91 35.42
C ASN A 49 14.56 20.51 36.39
N LEU A 50 14.92 19.86 37.48
CA LEU A 50 13.97 19.42 38.50
C LEU A 50 13.79 20.54 39.53
N ASN A 51 12.60 21.14 39.58
CA ASN A 51 12.20 22.07 40.60
C ASN A 51 11.72 21.29 41.84
N LEU A 52 12.42 21.48 42.96
CA LEU A 52 12.20 20.82 44.25
C LEU A 52 11.48 21.73 45.25
N THR A 53 11.09 22.94 44.86
CA THR A 53 10.57 23.99 45.75
C THR A 53 9.28 23.55 46.45
N ALA A 54 8.35 22.95 45.70
CA ALA A 54 7.06 22.48 46.21
C ALA A 54 7.14 21.12 46.92
N MET A 55 8.33 20.54 47.07
CA MET A 55 8.49 19.29 47.82
C MET A 55 8.19 19.51 49.30
N PRO A 56 7.35 18.66 49.92
CA PRO A 56 7.14 18.66 51.35
C PRO A 56 8.43 18.48 52.14
N ASP A 57 8.43 18.99 53.37
CA ASP A 57 9.58 18.97 54.26
C ASP A 57 10.13 17.56 54.49
N MET A 58 11.39 17.38 54.11
CA MET A 58 12.08 16.10 54.19
C MET A 58 12.67 15.91 55.60
N LYS A 59 12.44 14.75 56.22
CA LYS A 59 13.04 14.42 57.53
C LYS A 59 14.57 14.40 57.44
N SER A 60 15.26 14.89 58.49
CA SER A 60 16.71 15.06 58.47
C SER A 60 17.54 13.79 58.24
N ASN A 61 17.01 12.61 58.58
CA ASN A 61 17.69 11.30 58.40
C ASN A 61 17.19 10.51 57.17
N LEU A 62 16.26 11.06 56.38
CA LEU A 62 15.74 10.39 55.19
C LEU A 62 16.77 10.43 54.05
N LEU A 63 16.90 9.33 53.33
CA LEU A 63 17.56 9.21 52.03
C LEU A 63 16.52 8.70 51.03
N MET A 64 16.40 9.38 49.90
CA MET A 64 15.64 8.94 48.73
C MET A 64 16.65 8.61 47.63
N VAL A 65 16.67 7.35 47.19
CA VAL A 65 17.36 6.95 45.95
C VAL A 65 16.37 7.14 44.82
N VAL A 66 16.51 8.23 44.07
CA VAL A 66 15.54 8.63 43.03
C VAL A 66 16.06 8.17 41.68
N THR A 67 15.33 7.26 41.04
CA THR A 67 15.62 6.67 39.74
C THR A 67 14.66 7.24 38.70
N PRO A 68 15.13 8.07 37.76
CA PRO A 68 14.32 8.46 36.61
C PRO A 68 14.10 7.27 35.67
N ILE A 69 12.89 7.10 35.17
CA ILE A 69 12.48 5.99 34.31
C ILE A 69 11.78 6.56 33.07
N ILE A 70 12.26 6.16 31.90
CA ILE A 70 11.54 6.33 30.63
C ILE A 70 10.61 5.11 30.50
N ARG A 71 9.29 5.33 30.49
CA ARG A 71 8.28 4.26 30.45
C ARG A 71 7.44 4.41 29.18
N SER A 72 7.23 3.32 28.43
CA SER A 72 6.33 3.35 27.29
C SER A 72 4.88 3.57 27.74
N ASN A 73 4.13 4.34 26.95
CA ASN A 73 2.70 4.52 27.12
C ASN A 73 1.88 3.44 26.38
N THR A 74 2.53 2.65 25.52
CA THR A 74 1.88 1.69 24.60
C THR A 74 2.29 0.24 24.85
N SER A 75 3.40 0.01 25.58
CA SER A 75 3.91 -1.32 25.95
C SER A 75 4.40 -1.34 27.40
N ASN A 76 4.86 -2.50 27.87
CA ASN A 76 5.50 -2.64 29.19
C ASN A 76 7.01 -2.29 29.16
N ASP A 77 7.52 -1.75 28.05
CA ASP A 77 8.92 -1.39 27.93
C ASP A 77 9.26 -0.20 28.84
N GLN A 78 10.39 -0.29 29.53
CA GLN A 78 10.91 0.79 30.36
C GLN A 78 12.44 0.74 30.45
N VAL A 79 13.05 1.90 30.70
CA VAL A 79 14.49 2.05 30.93
C VAL A 79 14.69 2.89 32.18
N ALA A 80 15.31 2.28 33.20
CA ALA A 80 15.79 2.99 34.37
C ALA A 80 17.11 3.71 34.04
N LEU A 81 17.16 4.99 34.37
CA LEU A 81 18.33 5.85 34.20
C LEU A 81 19.13 5.89 35.51
N ARG A 82 20.34 6.46 35.45
CA ARG A 82 21.22 6.55 36.62
C ARG A 82 20.53 7.35 37.74
N PRO A 83 20.43 6.82 38.97
CA PRO A 83 19.73 7.50 40.05
C PRO A 83 20.53 8.69 40.59
N PHE A 84 19.82 9.63 41.23
CA PHE A 84 20.40 10.64 42.10
C PHE A 84 19.94 10.43 43.54
N LEU A 85 20.74 10.91 44.49
CA LEU A 85 20.42 10.82 45.91
C LEU A 85 19.85 12.15 46.38
N LEU A 86 18.63 12.15 46.91
CA LEU A 86 18.07 13.30 47.62
C LEU A 86 18.05 12.98 49.12
N MET A 87 18.58 13.88 49.96
CA MET A 87 18.86 13.58 51.36
C MET A 87 18.49 14.72 52.29
N GLY A 88 17.98 14.37 53.47
CA GLY A 88 17.88 15.29 54.60
C GLY A 88 19.27 15.67 55.14
N ASN A 89 19.33 16.77 55.91
CA ASN A 89 20.60 17.39 56.36
C ASN A 89 21.57 16.44 57.09
N ARG A 90 21.10 15.65 58.07
CA ARG A 90 21.97 14.70 58.80
C ARG A 90 22.40 13.55 57.91
N ARG A 91 21.48 13.00 57.12
CA ARG A 91 21.75 11.87 56.21
C ARG A 91 22.79 12.24 55.15
N TYR A 92 22.67 13.43 54.57
CA TYR A 92 23.66 13.98 53.64
C TYR A 92 25.07 13.95 54.24
N ARG A 93 25.26 14.52 55.44
CA ARG A 93 26.58 14.56 56.10
C ARG A 93 27.15 13.17 56.40
N ILE A 94 26.28 12.22 56.78
CA ILE A 94 26.69 10.83 57.06
C ILE A 94 27.18 10.16 55.78
N ILE A 95 26.39 10.23 54.70
CA ILE A 95 26.72 9.59 53.43
C ILE A 95 27.95 10.24 52.78
N ASP A 96 28.00 11.57 52.74
CA ASP A 96 29.14 12.34 52.22
C ASP A 96 30.46 11.98 52.94
N ARG A 97 30.43 11.92 54.28
CA ARG A 97 31.57 11.46 55.08
C ARG A 97 31.94 10.01 54.79
N ARG A 98 30.97 9.09 54.69
CA ARG A 98 31.24 7.67 54.39
C ARG A 98 31.90 7.50 53.02
N ILE A 99 31.38 8.16 51.99
CA ILE A 99 31.94 8.15 50.64
C ILE A 99 33.36 8.73 50.63
N THR A 100 33.61 9.78 51.40
CA THR A 100 34.93 10.44 51.46
C THR A 100 35.98 9.59 52.17
N LEU A 101 35.59 8.91 53.26
CA LEU A 101 36.51 8.09 54.05
C LEU A 101 36.73 6.69 53.48
N ASP A 102 35.72 6.11 52.83
CA ASP A 102 35.79 4.77 52.25
C ASP A 102 35.75 4.83 50.72
N LYS A 103 36.94 4.67 50.11
CA LYS A 103 37.08 4.63 48.64
C LYS A 103 36.35 3.44 48.00
N HIS A 104 36.03 2.40 48.75
CA HIS A 104 35.30 1.23 48.25
C HIS A 104 33.78 1.32 48.46
N HIS A 105 33.28 2.41 49.04
CA HIS A 105 31.86 2.63 49.24
C HIS A 105 31.06 2.43 47.94
N ILE A 106 29.84 1.87 48.02
CA ILE A 106 29.03 1.53 46.83
C ILE A 106 28.85 2.72 45.88
N TYR A 107 28.62 3.92 46.40
CA TYR A 107 28.48 5.15 45.59
C TYR A 107 29.80 5.69 44.98
N ASN A 108 30.95 5.08 45.27
CA ASN A 108 32.23 5.35 44.58
C ASN A 108 32.47 4.40 43.39
N GLN A 109 31.70 3.31 43.27
CA GLN A 109 31.88 2.34 42.20
C GLN A 109 31.25 2.84 40.88
N PRO A 110 31.88 2.62 39.70
CA PRO A 110 31.39 3.15 38.42
C PRO A 110 29.93 2.85 38.07
N ASP A 111 29.45 1.67 38.47
CA ASP A 111 28.10 1.17 38.13
C ASP A 111 27.02 1.72 39.06
N THR A 112 27.38 2.01 40.32
CA THR A 112 26.44 2.42 41.38
C THR A 112 26.65 3.87 41.84
N LYS A 113 27.62 4.58 41.26
CA LYS A 113 27.82 6.01 41.51
C LYS A 113 26.59 6.80 41.04
N PRO A 114 25.94 7.58 41.93
CA PRO A 114 24.78 8.36 41.56
C PRO A 114 25.16 9.49 40.60
N SER A 115 24.19 9.98 39.82
CA SER A 115 24.39 11.13 38.93
C SER A 115 24.58 12.44 39.72
N ALA A 116 23.94 12.56 40.88
CA ALA A 116 24.07 13.69 41.78
C ALA A 116 23.78 13.29 43.24
N MET A 117 24.36 14.04 44.18
CA MET A 117 24.02 14.01 45.59
C MET A 117 23.44 15.36 46.00
N VAL A 118 22.17 15.38 46.39
CA VAL A 118 21.41 16.60 46.63
C VAL A 118 20.95 16.64 48.08
N LYS A 119 21.36 17.68 48.80
CA LYS A 119 20.85 17.99 50.14
C LYS A 119 19.56 18.79 50.01
N ARG A 120 18.47 18.34 50.61
CA ARG A 120 17.21 19.08 50.63
C ARG A 120 17.29 20.27 51.60
N HIS A 121 16.88 21.45 51.12
CA HIS A 121 16.72 22.66 51.89
C HIS A 121 15.23 22.99 52.11
N ASN A 122 14.62 22.35 53.11
CA ASN A 122 13.20 22.51 53.46
C ASN A 122 12.78 24.00 53.49
N GLY A 123 11.58 24.29 52.95
CA GLY A 123 11.02 25.64 52.87
C GLY A 123 11.75 26.64 51.96
N LYS A 124 12.78 26.21 51.21
CA LYS A 124 13.52 27.07 50.28
C LYS A 124 13.32 26.66 48.83
N GLU A 125 13.38 27.65 47.94
CA GLU A 125 13.53 27.45 46.51
C GLU A 125 14.79 26.62 46.23
N GLN A 126 14.62 25.59 45.41
CA GLN A 126 15.69 24.67 45.09
C GLN A 126 15.39 24.01 43.75
N SER A 127 16.40 23.95 42.89
CA SER A 127 16.36 23.21 41.64
C SER A 127 17.63 22.37 41.48
N MET A 128 17.59 21.38 40.60
CA MET A 128 18.77 20.62 40.20
C MET A 128 18.69 20.28 38.71
N ASP A 129 19.84 20.32 38.04
CA ASP A 129 19.96 19.81 36.68
C ASP A 129 20.26 18.31 36.72
N TYR A 130 19.60 17.57 35.84
CA TYR A 130 19.85 16.17 35.61
C TYR A 130 20.09 15.92 34.13
N SER A 131 21.12 15.12 33.83
CA SER A 131 21.42 14.67 32.48
C SER A 131 21.75 13.19 32.46
N ALA A 132 21.21 12.47 31.47
CA ALA A 132 21.55 11.08 31.20
C ALA A 132 21.47 10.80 29.69
N ALA A 133 22.02 9.66 29.28
CA ALA A 133 21.90 9.17 27.92
C ALA A 133 21.64 7.67 27.94
N THR A 134 20.80 7.21 27.02
CA THR A 134 20.50 5.79 26.81
C THR A 134 20.31 5.52 25.32
N PRO A 135 20.55 4.30 24.81
CA PRO A 135 20.19 3.95 23.44
C PRO A 135 18.70 4.25 23.17
N TYR A 136 18.42 4.93 22.07
CA TYR A 136 17.05 5.19 21.61
C TYR A 136 16.40 3.87 21.20
N ARG A 137 15.11 3.73 21.49
CA ARG A 137 14.28 2.61 21.05
C ARG A 137 12.97 3.15 20.50
N PRO A 138 12.38 2.56 19.43
CA PRO A 138 11.17 3.09 18.80
C PRO A 138 9.99 3.35 19.75
N TRP A 139 9.79 2.50 20.76
CA TRP A 139 8.73 2.69 21.76
C TRP A 139 8.87 3.98 22.58
N MET A 140 10.05 4.60 22.61
CA MET A 140 10.29 5.88 23.31
C MET A 140 9.55 7.06 22.65
N ARG A 141 9.10 6.91 21.39
CA ARG A 141 8.28 7.93 20.70
C ARG A 141 6.99 8.25 21.47
N HIS A 142 6.45 7.26 22.19
CA HIS A 142 5.29 7.42 23.05
C HIS A 142 5.68 7.04 24.48
N SER A 143 6.47 7.89 25.14
CA SER A 143 6.98 7.62 26.49
C SER A 143 6.70 8.72 27.49
N SER A 144 6.48 8.31 28.74
CA SER A 144 6.44 9.16 29.92
C SER A 144 7.81 9.20 30.60
N MET A 145 8.09 10.29 31.32
CA MET A 145 9.21 10.38 32.26
C MET A 145 8.67 10.29 33.69
N ILE A 146 9.17 9.32 34.45
CA ILE A 146 8.70 9.00 35.80
C ILE A 146 9.88 9.07 36.76
N LEU A 147 9.66 9.50 37.99
CA LEU A 147 10.61 9.33 39.08
C LEU A 147 10.10 8.22 40.00
N LEU A 148 10.95 7.22 40.25
CA LEU A 148 10.75 6.20 41.27
C LEU A 148 11.74 6.44 42.41
N ALA A 149 11.27 6.63 43.64
CA ALA A 149 12.12 6.79 44.80
C ALA A 149 12.01 5.60 45.75
N GLU A 150 13.16 5.09 46.20
CA GLU A 150 13.26 4.15 47.32
C GLU A 150 13.74 4.89 48.57
N ASN A 151 12.96 4.81 49.63
CA ASN A 151 13.12 5.65 50.82
C ASN A 151 13.75 4.84 51.96
N THR A 152 14.82 5.36 52.57
CA THR A 152 15.49 4.74 53.73
C THR A 152 15.68 5.72 54.88
N GLY A 153 15.46 5.24 56.10
CA GLY A 153 15.49 6.02 57.33
C GLY A 153 16.77 5.84 58.15
N CYS A 154 16.63 6.03 59.47
CA CYS A 154 17.69 5.72 60.43
C CYS A 154 18.13 4.24 60.28
N ALA A 155 19.43 3.96 60.47
CA ALA A 155 20.00 2.62 60.36
C ALA A 155 19.71 1.86 59.04
N ASP A 156 19.51 2.59 57.94
CA ASP A 156 19.23 2.01 56.61
C ASP A 156 17.91 1.22 56.53
N CYS A 157 16.98 1.45 57.48
CA CYS A 157 15.65 0.81 57.47
C CYS A 157 14.81 1.24 56.25
N PRO A 158 14.21 0.31 55.49
CA PRO A 158 13.30 0.63 54.40
C PRO A 158 12.05 1.37 54.90
N LEU A 159 11.69 2.45 54.22
CA LEU A 159 10.51 3.27 54.50
C LEU A 159 9.47 3.23 53.36
N GLY A 160 9.64 2.29 52.42
CA GLY A 160 8.79 2.12 51.24
C GLY A 160 9.34 2.83 50.00
N SER A 161 8.52 2.84 48.95
CA SER A 161 8.81 3.51 47.69
C SER A 161 7.64 4.41 47.29
N GLU A 162 7.94 5.38 46.44
CA GLU A 162 6.94 6.27 45.84
C GLU A 162 7.31 6.56 44.38
N GLU A 163 6.30 6.81 43.55
CA GLU A 163 6.51 7.25 42.17
C GLU A 163 5.69 8.50 41.83
N THR A 164 6.20 9.29 40.88
CA THR A 164 5.45 10.39 40.25
C THR A 164 5.78 10.47 38.77
N THR A 165 4.78 10.81 37.96
CA THR A 165 4.97 11.17 36.55
C THR A 165 5.38 12.64 36.46
N LEU A 166 6.46 12.93 35.74
CA LEU A 166 6.91 14.30 35.45
C LEU A 166 6.28 14.84 34.16
N THR A 167 6.17 14.00 33.14
CA THR A 167 5.54 14.29 31.84
C THR A 167 5.04 12.98 31.24
N ASP A 168 3.93 13.04 30.51
CA ASP A 168 3.33 11.92 29.77
C ASP A 168 3.84 11.81 28.33
N ASP A 169 4.63 12.79 27.88
CA ASP A 169 5.15 12.91 26.51
C ASP A 169 6.56 13.49 26.59
N ALA A 170 7.51 12.59 26.85
CA ALA A 170 8.86 12.92 27.25
C ALA A 170 9.80 13.20 26.07
N LEU A 171 9.55 12.61 24.89
CA LEU A 171 10.39 12.76 23.71
C LEU A 171 9.94 13.95 22.87
N VAL A 172 10.86 14.83 22.48
CA VAL A 172 10.60 15.83 21.44
C VAL A 172 10.06 15.12 20.20
N PRO A 173 8.91 15.55 19.64
CA PRO A 173 8.33 14.92 18.45
C PRO A 173 9.38 14.80 17.34
N LEU A 174 9.46 13.60 16.75
CA LEU A 174 10.35 13.36 15.62
C LEU A 174 9.79 14.01 14.36
N TYR A 175 10.66 14.25 13.37
CA TYR A 175 10.28 14.85 12.10
C TYR A 175 9.20 14.03 11.39
N GLU A 176 8.15 14.70 10.92
CA GLU A 176 7.13 14.14 10.03
C GLU A 176 7.29 14.72 8.63
N ALA A 177 7.34 13.85 7.61
CA ALA A 177 7.54 14.26 6.22
C ALA A 177 6.27 14.93 5.64
N ASP A 178 6.42 16.13 5.07
CA ASP A 178 5.36 16.84 4.33
C ASP A 178 5.37 16.43 2.85
N TYR A 179 4.90 15.21 2.56
CA TYR A 179 4.81 14.72 1.19
C TYR A 179 3.74 15.43 0.37
N ARG A 180 4.10 15.86 -0.84
CA ARG A 180 3.23 16.56 -1.79
C ARG A 180 2.84 15.65 -2.95
N TYR A 181 1.53 15.40 -3.07
CA TYR A 181 0.94 14.67 -4.19
C TYR A 181 -0.52 15.10 -4.36
N ARG A 182 -0.95 15.21 -5.62
CA ARG A 182 -2.27 15.72 -6.00
C ARG A 182 -2.91 14.86 -7.05
N ILE A 183 -4.24 14.81 -7.04
CA ILE A 183 -5.04 14.18 -8.07
C ILE A 183 -4.63 14.76 -9.43
N ILE A 184 -4.37 13.88 -10.38
CA ILE A 184 -4.12 14.22 -11.77
C ILE A 184 -5.45 14.56 -12.43
N VAL A 185 -5.55 15.76 -13.00
CA VAL A 185 -6.72 16.20 -13.76
C VAL A 185 -6.51 15.74 -15.21
N PRO A 186 -7.33 14.82 -15.74
CA PRO A 186 -7.18 14.36 -17.12
C PRO A 186 -7.59 15.45 -18.12
N GLU A 187 -6.99 15.41 -19.31
CA GLU A 187 -7.40 16.27 -20.42
C GLU A 187 -8.78 15.85 -20.98
N GLY A 188 -9.55 16.82 -21.45
CA GLY A 188 -10.88 16.59 -22.02
C GLY A 188 -10.83 16.12 -23.47
N GLU A 189 -11.79 15.27 -23.85
CA GLU A 189 -12.02 14.83 -25.22
C GLU A 189 -13.36 15.39 -25.73
N LEU A 190 -13.36 16.15 -26.83
CA LEU A 190 -14.60 16.68 -27.43
C LEU A 190 -15.41 15.61 -28.18
N LEU A 191 -14.72 14.70 -28.88
CA LEU A 191 -15.32 13.58 -29.62
C LEU A 191 -14.60 12.30 -29.26
N LYS A 192 -15.34 11.36 -28.67
CA LYS A 192 -14.79 10.10 -28.16
C LYS A 192 -14.99 9.01 -29.20
N LYS A 193 -13.97 8.74 -30.02
CA LYS A 193 -13.98 7.57 -30.90
C LYS A 193 -13.68 6.33 -30.07
N ARG A 194 -14.54 5.33 -30.17
CA ARG A 194 -14.47 4.10 -29.38
C ARG A 194 -14.68 2.90 -30.28
N GLU A 195 -14.06 1.80 -29.87
CA GLU A 195 -14.21 0.49 -30.50
C GLU A 195 -14.78 -0.45 -29.45
N GLU A 196 -15.88 -1.11 -29.80
CA GLU A 196 -16.48 -2.15 -28.97
C GLU A 196 -16.42 -3.46 -29.72
N THR A 197 -15.77 -4.45 -29.12
CA THR A 197 -15.54 -5.74 -29.76
C THR A 197 -16.51 -6.79 -29.21
N LEU A 198 -17.08 -7.58 -30.12
CA LEU A 198 -17.92 -8.73 -29.84
C LEU A 198 -17.34 -9.93 -30.60
N SER A 199 -16.87 -10.95 -29.88
CA SER A 199 -16.51 -12.23 -30.50
C SER A 199 -17.78 -13.05 -30.72
N ALA A 200 -18.07 -13.36 -31.99
CA ALA A 200 -19.20 -14.18 -32.40
C ALA A 200 -18.72 -15.56 -32.87
N HIS A 201 -19.44 -16.61 -32.49
CA HIS A 201 -19.12 -18.00 -32.86
C HIS A 201 -20.26 -18.60 -33.67
N LEU A 202 -20.18 -18.45 -35.00
CA LEU A 202 -21.15 -19.10 -35.86
C LEU A 202 -20.77 -20.57 -36.12
N ALA A 203 -21.71 -21.47 -35.84
CA ALA A 203 -21.66 -22.85 -36.25
C ALA A 203 -21.96 -22.98 -37.75
N TYR A 204 -21.17 -23.82 -38.41
CA TYR A 204 -21.34 -24.18 -39.82
C TYR A 204 -21.35 -25.70 -39.95
N ARG A 205 -22.07 -26.22 -40.94
CA ARG A 205 -21.92 -27.63 -41.34
C ARG A 205 -20.47 -27.88 -41.81
N VAL A 206 -19.98 -29.10 -41.60
CA VAL A 206 -18.61 -29.51 -41.96
C VAL A 206 -18.31 -29.17 -43.43
N GLY A 207 -17.19 -28.49 -43.65
CA GLY A 207 -16.73 -28.05 -44.99
C GLY A 207 -17.65 -27.04 -45.68
N LYS A 208 -18.64 -26.48 -44.98
CA LYS A 208 -19.54 -25.44 -45.51
C LYS A 208 -19.26 -24.08 -44.86
N TYR A 209 -19.70 -23.05 -45.58
CA TYR A 209 -19.57 -21.65 -45.17
C TYR A 209 -20.91 -20.91 -45.21
N THR A 210 -22.02 -21.53 -45.62
CA THR A 210 -23.34 -20.88 -45.60
C THR A 210 -23.79 -20.63 -44.17
N VAL A 211 -24.15 -19.39 -43.85
CA VAL A 211 -24.76 -19.05 -42.55
C VAL A 211 -26.14 -19.68 -42.45
N LEU A 212 -26.36 -20.47 -41.40
CA LEU A 212 -27.64 -21.12 -41.10
C LEU A 212 -28.17 -20.54 -39.77
N PRO A 213 -29.12 -19.59 -39.80
CA PRO A 213 -29.55 -18.88 -38.59
C PRO A 213 -30.06 -19.76 -37.47
N ASP A 214 -30.74 -20.87 -37.81
CA ASP A 214 -31.35 -21.80 -36.86
C ASP A 214 -30.45 -22.98 -36.47
N PHE A 215 -29.21 -23.01 -36.97
CA PHE A 215 -28.28 -24.13 -36.76
C PHE A 215 -27.45 -23.92 -35.49
N ASP A 216 -27.47 -24.92 -34.60
CA ASP A 216 -26.51 -25.15 -33.52
C ASP A 216 -25.95 -23.88 -32.83
N GLY A 217 -26.73 -23.29 -31.92
CA GLY A 217 -26.31 -22.10 -31.16
C GLY A 217 -26.32 -20.77 -31.93
N ASN A 218 -26.39 -20.78 -33.28
CA ASN A 218 -26.46 -19.56 -34.08
C ASN A 218 -27.60 -18.61 -33.72
N PRO A 219 -28.82 -19.05 -33.34
CA PRO A 219 -29.88 -18.12 -32.93
C PRO A 219 -29.45 -17.21 -31.80
N THR A 220 -28.76 -17.77 -30.79
CA THR A 220 -28.26 -17.04 -29.62
C THR A 220 -27.18 -16.05 -30.01
N GLU A 221 -26.20 -16.47 -30.81
CA GLU A 221 -25.10 -15.61 -31.27
C GLU A 221 -25.62 -14.45 -32.15
N LEU A 222 -26.55 -14.74 -33.06
CA LEU A 222 -27.18 -13.73 -33.91
C LEU A 222 -28.06 -12.77 -33.10
N ALA A 223 -28.72 -13.23 -32.04
CA ALA A 223 -29.48 -12.38 -31.12
C ALA A 223 -28.57 -11.45 -30.31
N ARG A 224 -27.37 -11.88 -29.93
CA ARG A 224 -26.37 -11.02 -29.27
C ARG A 224 -25.93 -9.88 -30.19
N ILE A 225 -25.66 -10.18 -31.45
CA ILE A 225 -25.30 -9.16 -32.47
C ILE A 225 -26.46 -8.21 -32.73
N ASP A 226 -27.68 -8.73 -32.86
CA ASP A 226 -28.90 -7.93 -33.02
C ASP A 226 -29.10 -6.97 -31.84
N SER A 227 -28.94 -7.47 -30.61
CA SER A 227 -29.03 -6.68 -29.39
C SER A 227 -27.99 -5.57 -29.38
N LYS A 228 -26.76 -5.86 -29.78
CA LYS A 228 -25.68 -4.85 -29.82
C LYS A 228 -25.94 -3.75 -30.84
N LEU A 229 -26.39 -4.13 -32.04
CA LEU A 229 -26.76 -3.16 -33.07
C LEU A 229 -27.96 -2.31 -32.66
N LYS A 230 -28.96 -2.90 -31.99
CA LYS A 230 -30.13 -2.17 -31.46
C LYS A 230 -29.73 -1.21 -30.36
N GLU A 231 -28.87 -1.61 -29.44
CA GLU A 231 -28.32 -0.76 -28.38
C GLU A 231 -27.63 0.47 -28.98
N ILE A 232 -26.68 0.25 -29.90
CA ILE A 232 -25.93 1.34 -30.56
C ILE A 232 -26.87 2.26 -31.35
N ARG A 233 -27.86 1.71 -32.07
CA ARG A 233 -28.80 2.50 -32.87
C ARG A 233 -29.81 3.26 -32.03
N GLY A 234 -30.16 2.72 -30.86
CA GLY A 234 -31.15 3.30 -29.95
C GLY A 234 -30.61 4.45 -29.10
N ASP A 235 -29.28 4.61 -29.00
CA ASP A 235 -28.65 5.65 -28.20
C ASP A 235 -28.37 6.92 -29.02
N SER A 236 -29.02 8.03 -28.66
CA SER A 236 -28.86 9.34 -29.31
C SER A 236 -27.45 9.96 -29.15
N ASP A 237 -26.67 9.43 -28.21
CA ASP A 237 -25.33 9.92 -27.91
C ASP A 237 -24.25 9.15 -28.66
N ILE A 238 -24.65 8.13 -29.42
CA ILE A 238 -23.76 7.28 -30.19
C ILE A 238 -24.02 7.47 -31.68
N THR A 239 -22.95 7.75 -32.42
CA THR A 239 -22.94 7.70 -33.88
C THR A 239 -22.23 6.44 -34.32
N PHE A 240 -22.93 5.55 -35.01
CA PHE A 240 -22.34 4.37 -35.62
C PHE A 240 -21.57 4.74 -36.90
N GLU A 241 -20.25 4.53 -36.91
CA GLU A 241 -19.41 4.78 -38.09
C GLU A 241 -19.36 3.57 -39.01
N LYS A 242 -18.94 2.41 -38.49
CA LYS A 242 -18.80 1.16 -39.26
C LYS A 242 -18.72 -0.08 -38.35
N LEU A 243 -18.92 -1.24 -38.96
CA LEU A 243 -18.64 -2.55 -38.39
C LEU A 243 -17.49 -3.20 -39.16
N SER A 244 -16.42 -3.53 -38.47
CA SER A 244 -15.33 -4.34 -39.04
C SER A 244 -15.44 -5.77 -38.52
N MET A 245 -15.17 -6.74 -39.37
CA MET A 245 -15.20 -8.16 -39.01
C MET A 245 -13.91 -8.86 -39.43
N VAL A 246 -13.35 -9.66 -38.53
CA VAL A 246 -12.21 -10.52 -38.82
C VAL A 246 -12.58 -11.98 -38.59
N GLY A 247 -12.56 -12.79 -39.64
CA GLY A 247 -12.84 -14.23 -39.58
C GLY A 247 -11.59 -15.07 -39.28
N TYR A 248 -11.76 -16.05 -38.40
CA TYR A 248 -10.74 -17.02 -38.01
C TYR A 248 -11.22 -18.46 -38.22
N ALA A 249 -10.29 -19.35 -38.53
CA ALA A 249 -10.52 -20.79 -38.60
C ALA A 249 -9.73 -21.53 -37.50
N SER A 250 -10.22 -22.71 -37.14
CA SER A 250 -9.45 -23.69 -36.38
C SER A 250 -8.22 -24.15 -37.18
N PRO A 251 -7.08 -24.46 -36.54
CA PRO A 251 -5.88 -24.97 -37.21
C PRO A 251 -5.96 -26.44 -37.66
N GLU A 252 -7.08 -26.87 -38.26
CA GLU A 252 -7.32 -28.28 -38.62
C GLU A 252 -7.14 -28.54 -40.11
N GLY A 253 -6.36 -29.55 -40.48
CA GLY A 253 -6.12 -29.87 -41.90
C GLY A 253 -5.14 -28.90 -42.60
N GLY A 254 -5.22 -28.82 -43.93
CA GLY A 254 -4.25 -28.09 -44.75
C GLY A 254 -4.34 -26.57 -44.59
N ALA A 255 -3.18 -25.89 -44.51
CA ALA A 255 -3.11 -24.45 -44.30
C ALA A 255 -3.87 -23.64 -45.36
N GLU A 256 -3.72 -23.97 -46.64
CA GLU A 256 -4.40 -23.29 -47.75
C GLU A 256 -5.93 -23.47 -47.68
N TYR A 257 -6.39 -24.68 -47.37
CA TYR A 257 -7.81 -24.97 -47.21
C TYR A 257 -8.43 -24.14 -46.08
N ASN A 258 -7.75 -24.02 -44.93
CA ASN A 258 -8.26 -23.23 -43.80
C ASN A 258 -8.27 -21.73 -44.08
N VAL A 259 -7.27 -21.23 -44.80
CA VAL A 259 -7.26 -19.83 -45.25
C VAL A 259 -8.48 -19.59 -46.14
N GLN A 260 -8.70 -20.42 -47.16
CA GLN A 260 -9.84 -20.28 -48.07
C GLN A 260 -11.18 -20.43 -47.33
N LEU A 261 -11.34 -21.42 -46.46
CA LEU A 261 -12.57 -21.63 -45.70
C LEU A 261 -12.87 -20.48 -44.73
N SER A 262 -11.84 -19.91 -44.08
CA SER A 262 -12.00 -18.74 -43.21
C SER A 262 -12.47 -17.52 -44.01
N LYS A 263 -11.92 -17.33 -45.21
CA LYS A 263 -12.30 -16.27 -46.14
C LYS A 263 -13.76 -16.41 -46.57
N ASP A 264 -14.15 -17.61 -47.00
CA ASP A 264 -15.52 -17.87 -47.48
C ASP A 264 -16.55 -17.69 -46.37
N ARG A 265 -16.24 -18.10 -45.13
CA ARG A 265 -17.08 -17.88 -43.95
C ARG A 265 -17.18 -16.41 -43.56
N ALA A 266 -16.07 -15.67 -43.60
CA ALA A 266 -16.09 -14.24 -43.34
C ALA A 266 -16.98 -13.50 -44.36
N HIS A 267 -16.82 -13.79 -45.66
CA HIS A 267 -17.66 -13.18 -46.68
C HIS A 267 -19.14 -13.56 -46.56
N SER A 268 -19.46 -14.84 -46.35
CA SER A 268 -20.86 -15.27 -46.22
C SER A 268 -21.55 -14.65 -45.01
N PHE A 269 -20.82 -14.46 -43.92
CA PHE A 269 -21.36 -13.83 -42.72
C PHE A 269 -21.53 -12.32 -42.89
N ALA A 270 -20.57 -11.66 -43.53
CA ALA A 270 -20.70 -10.25 -43.90
C ALA A 270 -21.94 -10.03 -44.78
N ASP A 271 -22.15 -10.86 -45.79
CA ASP A 271 -23.32 -10.80 -46.67
C ASP A 271 -24.63 -11.01 -45.90
N TYR A 272 -24.67 -11.98 -44.98
CA TYR A 272 -25.82 -12.19 -44.12
C TYR A 272 -26.14 -10.94 -43.28
N LEU A 273 -25.13 -10.36 -42.63
CA LEU A 273 -25.31 -9.18 -41.78
C LEU A 273 -25.76 -7.97 -42.59
N MET A 274 -25.14 -7.71 -43.75
CA MET A 274 -25.52 -6.57 -44.61
C MET A 274 -26.93 -6.70 -45.17
N ARG A 275 -27.40 -7.92 -45.47
CA ARG A 275 -28.79 -8.15 -45.90
C ARG A 275 -29.79 -7.95 -44.78
N LYS A 276 -29.45 -8.41 -43.57
CA LYS A 276 -30.32 -8.30 -42.39
C LYS A 276 -30.37 -6.88 -41.82
N TYR A 277 -29.25 -6.16 -41.86
CA TYR A 277 -29.11 -4.84 -41.24
C TYR A 277 -28.72 -3.77 -42.28
N PRO A 278 -29.70 -3.05 -42.87
CA PRO A 278 -29.43 -2.04 -43.89
C PRO A 278 -28.47 -0.92 -43.47
N ILE A 279 -28.35 -0.66 -42.15
CA ILE A 279 -27.40 0.33 -41.60
C ILE A 279 -25.93 0.02 -41.95
N LEU A 280 -25.61 -1.26 -42.16
CA LEU A 280 -24.27 -1.75 -42.48
C LEU A 280 -23.89 -1.55 -43.96
N LYS A 281 -24.85 -1.21 -44.82
CA LYS A 281 -24.58 -0.94 -46.23
C LYS A 281 -23.58 0.21 -46.36
N ASN A 282 -22.48 -0.02 -47.08
CA ASN A 282 -21.34 0.89 -47.23
C ASN A 282 -20.61 1.25 -45.91
N ARG A 283 -20.89 0.53 -44.82
CA ARG A 283 -20.32 0.73 -43.46
C ARG A 283 -19.86 -0.59 -42.85
N PHE A 284 -19.43 -1.51 -43.71
CA PHE A 284 -18.94 -2.83 -43.31
C PHE A 284 -17.57 -3.09 -43.92
N GLU A 285 -16.62 -3.53 -43.11
CA GLU A 285 -15.31 -3.99 -43.55
C GLU A 285 -15.13 -5.45 -43.14
N ASN A 286 -14.59 -6.26 -44.05
CA ASN A 286 -14.38 -7.69 -43.84
C ASN A 286 -12.92 -8.06 -44.08
N ASP A 287 -12.34 -8.82 -43.16
CA ASP A 287 -10.99 -9.36 -43.22
C ASP A 287 -10.98 -10.82 -42.71
N TRP A 288 -9.91 -11.56 -42.98
CA TRP A 288 -9.72 -12.94 -42.52
C TRP A 288 -8.24 -13.22 -42.25
N LYS A 289 -7.95 -14.04 -41.24
CA LYS A 289 -6.56 -14.35 -40.83
C LYS A 289 -6.17 -15.82 -41.00
N GLY A 290 -7.10 -16.69 -41.42
CA GLY A 290 -6.84 -18.12 -41.50
C GLY A 290 -6.82 -18.78 -40.11
N PRO A 291 -5.93 -19.77 -39.88
CA PRO A 291 -5.83 -20.49 -38.61
C PRO A 291 -5.52 -19.60 -37.39
N ASP A 292 -6.32 -19.67 -36.33
CA ASP A 292 -6.12 -18.92 -35.09
C ASP A 292 -5.06 -19.55 -34.16
N TRP A 293 -3.80 -19.50 -34.59
CA TRP A 293 -2.67 -20.00 -33.79
C TRP A 293 -2.49 -19.22 -32.48
N ALA A 294 -2.78 -17.92 -32.48
CA ALA A 294 -2.67 -17.08 -31.28
C ALA A 294 -3.76 -17.42 -30.25
N GLY A 295 -4.99 -17.67 -30.72
CA GLY A 295 -6.09 -18.17 -29.91
C GLY A 295 -5.78 -19.56 -29.34
N LEU A 296 -5.27 -20.48 -30.16
CA LEU A 296 -4.86 -21.80 -29.69
C LEU A 296 -3.78 -21.70 -28.59
N ARG A 297 -2.74 -20.89 -28.81
CA ARG A 297 -1.68 -20.65 -27.82
C ARG A 297 -2.26 -20.16 -26.50
N THR A 298 -3.17 -19.18 -26.57
CA THR A 298 -3.83 -18.61 -25.38
C THR A 298 -4.66 -19.64 -24.62
N ALA A 299 -5.40 -20.50 -25.33
CA ALA A 299 -6.18 -21.57 -24.73
C ALA A 299 -5.29 -22.62 -24.05
N VAL A 300 -4.19 -23.00 -24.67
CA VAL A 300 -3.22 -23.96 -24.13
C VAL A 300 -2.47 -23.40 -22.92
N VAL A 301 -2.11 -22.12 -22.91
CA VAL A 301 -1.50 -21.48 -21.73
C VAL A 301 -2.41 -21.57 -20.50
N LYS A 302 -3.74 -21.55 -20.70
CA LYS A 302 -4.73 -21.62 -19.62
C LYS A 302 -5.16 -23.05 -19.26
N SER A 303 -4.75 -24.05 -20.04
CA SER A 303 -5.19 -25.43 -19.82
C SER A 303 -4.29 -26.23 -18.88
N ASP A 304 -4.83 -27.37 -18.45
CA ASP A 304 -4.18 -28.40 -17.64
C ASP A 304 -3.71 -29.60 -18.49
N LEU A 305 -3.53 -29.41 -19.81
CA LEU A 305 -3.05 -30.46 -20.70
C LEU A 305 -1.66 -30.96 -20.28
N SER A 306 -1.47 -32.28 -20.18
CA SER A 306 -0.18 -32.88 -19.83
C SER A 306 0.93 -32.53 -20.82
N GLN A 307 0.59 -32.39 -22.11
CA GLN A 307 1.53 -32.08 -23.20
C GLN A 307 1.67 -30.57 -23.48
N LYS A 308 1.17 -29.71 -22.57
CA LYS A 308 1.15 -28.24 -22.74
C LYS A 308 2.46 -27.64 -23.23
N ALA A 309 3.59 -28.02 -22.63
CA ALA A 309 4.91 -27.50 -23.02
C ALA A 309 5.26 -27.85 -24.47
N ALA A 310 5.00 -29.09 -24.91
CA ALA A 310 5.27 -29.54 -26.27
C ALA A 310 4.38 -28.82 -27.30
N ILE A 311 3.12 -28.57 -26.97
CA ILE A 311 2.19 -27.82 -27.83
C ILE A 311 2.66 -26.38 -28.02
N LEU A 312 3.04 -25.71 -26.92
CA LEU A 312 3.51 -24.33 -26.97
C LEU A 312 4.82 -24.22 -27.76
N ASP A 313 5.74 -25.17 -27.59
CA ASP A 313 6.99 -25.22 -28.35
C ASP A 313 6.73 -25.36 -29.85
N ILE A 314 5.81 -26.25 -30.26
CA ILE A 314 5.39 -26.38 -31.66
C ILE A 314 4.81 -25.06 -32.20
N ILE A 315 3.92 -24.40 -31.44
CA ILE A 315 3.29 -23.16 -31.88
C ILE A 315 4.32 -22.03 -32.01
N ASP A 316 5.26 -21.94 -31.07
CA ASP A 316 6.21 -20.82 -30.99
C ASP A 316 7.40 -21.00 -31.95
N GLN A 317 7.88 -22.23 -32.17
CA GLN A 317 9.10 -22.50 -32.92
C GLN A 317 8.87 -22.96 -34.37
N LYS A 318 7.78 -23.69 -34.66
CA LYS A 318 7.58 -24.25 -36.01
C LYS A 318 6.90 -23.27 -36.96
N PRO A 319 7.24 -23.30 -38.27
CA PRO A 319 6.47 -22.62 -39.32
C PRO A 319 5.01 -23.08 -39.34
N ALA A 320 4.09 -22.17 -39.66
CA ALA A 320 2.64 -22.44 -39.59
C ALA A 320 2.18 -23.68 -40.37
N GLY A 321 2.80 -23.96 -41.53
CA GLY A 321 2.47 -25.12 -42.36
C GLY A 321 2.88 -26.48 -41.76
N GLU A 322 3.83 -26.49 -40.82
CA GLU A 322 4.34 -27.72 -40.21
C GLU A 322 3.68 -28.06 -38.86
N ARG A 323 3.02 -27.06 -38.24
CA ARG A 323 2.46 -27.18 -36.89
C ARG A 323 1.42 -28.30 -36.80
N THR A 324 0.51 -28.40 -37.77
CA THR A 324 -0.57 -29.41 -37.74
C THR A 324 -0.02 -30.83 -37.74
N ALA A 325 0.93 -31.14 -38.64
CA ALA A 325 1.55 -32.46 -38.70
C ALA A 325 2.35 -32.77 -37.43
N ALA A 326 3.05 -31.78 -36.88
CA ALA A 326 3.78 -31.94 -35.61
C ALA A 326 2.84 -32.22 -34.43
N LEU A 327 1.68 -31.56 -34.36
CA LEU A 327 0.66 -31.83 -33.33
C LEU A 327 0.04 -33.22 -33.47
N GLN A 328 -0.17 -33.69 -34.72
CA GLN A 328 -0.69 -35.03 -35.00
C GLN A 328 0.28 -36.15 -34.61
N ALA A 329 1.59 -35.89 -34.66
CA ALA A 329 2.61 -36.87 -34.32
C ALA A 329 2.75 -37.14 -32.82
N ILE A 330 2.23 -36.25 -31.96
CA ILE A 330 2.29 -36.43 -30.49
C ILE A 330 1.31 -37.52 -30.05
N ASP A 331 1.78 -38.40 -29.17
CA ASP A 331 0.99 -39.43 -28.49
C ASP A 331 0.09 -40.26 -29.42
N GLY A 332 0.60 -40.59 -30.61
CA GLY A 332 -0.11 -41.37 -31.62
C GLY A 332 -1.39 -40.70 -32.13
N GLY A 333 -1.51 -39.37 -32.03
CA GLY A 333 -2.65 -38.59 -32.49
C GLY A 333 -3.75 -38.36 -31.45
N SER A 334 -3.64 -38.94 -30.25
CA SER A 334 -4.61 -38.76 -29.16
C SER A 334 -4.71 -37.31 -28.68
N LEU A 335 -3.57 -36.61 -28.61
CA LEU A 335 -3.54 -35.17 -28.34
C LEU A 335 -4.31 -34.38 -29.40
N TYR A 336 -4.05 -34.67 -30.68
CA TYR A 336 -4.70 -33.95 -31.77
C TYR A 336 -6.22 -34.17 -31.78
N ALA A 337 -6.68 -35.38 -31.45
CA ALA A 337 -8.11 -35.66 -31.25
C ALA A 337 -8.71 -34.80 -30.12
N THR A 338 -7.98 -34.64 -29.00
CA THR A 338 -8.39 -33.77 -27.89
C THR A 338 -8.46 -32.31 -28.33
N LEU A 339 -7.46 -31.82 -29.07
CA LEU A 339 -7.47 -30.44 -29.60
C LEU A 339 -8.64 -30.20 -30.55
N LEU A 340 -8.94 -31.16 -31.44
CA LEU A 340 -10.08 -31.09 -32.36
C LEU A 340 -11.43 -31.01 -31.64
N SER A 341 -11.60 -31.80 -30.59
CA SER A 341 -12.85 -31.88 -29.82
C SER A 341 -13.03 -30.66 -28.91
N ASP A 342 -12.00 -30.30 -28.14
CA ASP A 342 -12.20 -29.46 -26.96
C ASP A 342 -11.63 -28.04 -27.13
N TYR A 343 -10.64 -27.86 -28.01
CA TYR A 343 -9.91 -26.59 -28.14
C TYR A 343 -10.16 -25.86 -29.45
N TYR A 344 -10.39 -26.58 -30.54
CA TYR A 344 -10.57 -25.99 -31.87
C TYR A 344 -11.96 -25.37 -32.11
N PRO A 345 -13.07 -25.88 -31.57
CA PRO A 345 -14.38 -25.29 -31.84
C PRO A 345 -14.48 -23.80 -31.46
N PRO A 346 -13.98 -23.33 -30.29
CA PRO A 346 -13.98 -21.89 -29.95
C PRO A 346 -13.10 -21.02 -30.86
N LEU A 347 -12.13 -21.60 -31.58
CA LEU A 347 -11.25 -20.86 -32.49
C LEU A 347 -11.92 -20.52 -33.82
N ARG A 348 -13.05 -21.17 -34.14
CA ARG A 348 -13.89 -20.85 -35.30
C ARG A 348 -14.76 -19.64 -34.98
N ARG A 349 -14.14 -18.47 -34.90
CA ARG A 349 -14.78 -17.24 -34.46
C ARG A 349 -14.68 -16.13 -35.50
N SER A 350 -15.62 -15.20 -35.42
CA SER A 350 -15.58 -13.93 -36.12
C SER A 350 -15.54 -12.82 -35.08
N GLU A 351 -14.49 -12.01 -35.11
CA GLU A 351 -14.37 -10.87 -34.23
C GLU A 351 -15.05 -9.66 -34.90
N LEU A 352 -16.10 -9.15 -34.27
CA LEU A 352 -16.87 -8.01 -34.73
C LEU A 352 -16.47 -6.77 -33.93
N THR A 353 -15.94 -5.75 -34.60
CA THR A 353 -15.54 -4.48 -33.99
C THR A 353 -16.49 -3.37 -34.45
N PHE A 354 -17.27 -2.85 -33.52
CA PHE A 354 -18.17 -1.72 -33.72
C PHE A 354 -17.39 -0.43 -33.51
N HIS A 355 -17.22 0.35 -34.57
CA HIS A 355 -16.58 1.66 -34.52
C HIS A 355 -17.65 2.73 -34.32
N ILE A 356 -17.57 3.43 -33.20
CA ILE A 356 -18.58 4.41 -32.78
C ILE A 356 -17.95 5.74 -32.36
N VAL A 357 -18.68 6.83 -32.54
CA VAL A 357 -18.37 8.13 -31.95
C VAL A 357 -19.38 8.41 -30.84
N VAL A 358 -18.87 8.62 -29.63
CA VAL A 358 -19.67 8.91 -28.46
C VAL A 358 -19.59 10.41 -28.15
N LYS A 359 -20.73 11.07 -27.97
CA LYS A 359 -20.81 12.46 -27.55
C LYS A 359 -20.41 12.62 -26.08
N GLY A 360 -20.06 13.85 -25.69
CA GLY A 360 -19.90 14.19 -24.28
C GLY A 360 -21.19 13.93 -23.50
N PHE A 361 -21.06 13.44 -22.27
CA PHE A 361 -22.17 13.21 -21.35
C PHE A 361 -22.20 14.28 -20.27
N GLU A 362 -23.40 14.75 -19.96
CA GLU A 362 -23.65 15.49 -18.73
C GLU A 362 -23.43 14.61 -17.50
N LEU A 363 -23.12 15.23 -16.36
CA LEU A 363 -22.69 14.55 -15.14
C LEU A 363 -23.62 13.41 -14.69
N ASP A 364 -24.93 13.65 -14.65
CA ASP A 364 -25.89 12.64 -14.18
C ASP A 364 -25.96 11.43 -15.12
N LYS A 365 -25.84 11.65 -16.44
CA LYS A 365 -25.74 10.55 -17.41
C LYS A 365 -24.39 9.83 -17.26
N ALA A 366 -23.29 10.56 -17.08
CA ALA A 366 -21.97 9.97 -16.89
C ALA A 366 -21.90 9.03 -15.66
N ARG A 367 -22.63 9.35 -14.57
CA ARG A 367 -22.77 8.49 -13.37
C ARG A 367 -23.43 7.13 -13.67
N GLU A 368 -24.32 7.05 -14.64
CA GLU A 368 -24.95 5.80 -15.05
C GLU A 368 -24.11 5.07 -16.12
N ILE A 369 -23.49 5.81 -17.04
CA ILE A 369 -22.63 5.23 -18.07
C ILE A 369 -21.39 4.57 -17.46
N ILE A 370 -20.79 5.11 -16.39
CA ILE A 370 -19.62 4.47 -15.77
C ILE A 370 -19.91 3.06 -15.23
N LYS A 371 -21.15 2.79 -14.82
CA LYS A 371 -21.56 1.49 -14.27
C LYS A 371 -21.75 0.43 -15.36
N THR A 372 -22.14 0.86 -16.56
CA THR A 372 -22.57 -0.04 -17.65
C THR A 372 -21.57 -0.10 -18.81
N HIS A 373 -21.01 1.05 -19.20
CA HIS A 373 -20.11 1.22 -20.33
C HIS A 373 -18.99 2.22 -20.02
N PRO A 374 -18.13 1.96 -19.00
CA PRO A 374 -17.14 2.93 -18.54
C PRO A 374 -16.16 3.40 -19.62
N SER A 375 -15.83 2.54 -20.59
CA SER A 375 -14.95 2.90 -21.72
C SER A 375 -15.54 3.95 -22.67
N ARG A 376 -16.87 4.20 -22.63
CA ARG A 376 -17.52 5.28 -23.40
C ARG A 376 -17.30 6.66 -22.80
N LEU A 377 -16.84 6.76 -21.56
CA LEU A 377 -16.44 8.02 -20.96
C LEU A 377 -15.08 8.47 -21.49
N SER A 378 -14.83 9.77 -21.38
CA SER A 378 -13.47 10.34 -21.32
C SER A 378 -12.98 10.30 -19.88
N LEU A 379 -11.68 10.36 -19.69
CA LEU A 379 -11.12 10.46 -18.34
C LEU A 379 -11.52 11.76 -17.63
N ALA A 380 -11.77 12.85 -18.37
CA ALA A 380 -12.31 14.09 -17.81
C ALA A 380 -13.74 13.93 -17.27
N GLU A 381 -14.60 13.16 -17.95
CA GLU A 381 -15.94 12.83 -17.44
C GLU A 381 -15.85 11.90 -16.21
N VAL A 382 -14.96 10.91 -16.23
CA VAL A 382 -14.67 10.07 -15.04
C VAL A 382 -14.22 10.96 -13.86
N TYR A 383 -13.34 11.93 -14.12
CA TYR A 383 -12.89 12.89 -13.12
C TYR A 383 -14.06 13.71 -12.57
N ALA A 384 -14.94 14.24 -13.45
CA ALA A 384 -16.12 15.00 -13.03
C ALA A 384 -17.07 14.15 -12.17
N VAL A 385 -17.31 12.89 -12.55
CA VAL A 385 -18.08 11.92 -11.76
C VAL A 385 -17.45 11.71 -10.38
N ALA A 386 -16.13 11.48 -10.32
CA ALA A 386 -15.43 11.28 -9.05
C ALA A 386 -15.51 12.51 -8.15
N GLN A 387 -15.33 13.72 -8.71
CA GLN A 387 -15.41 14.97 -7.96
C GLN A 387 -16.82 15.27 -7.44
N SER A 388 -17.85 14.74 -8.10
CA SER A 388 -19.24 14.93 -7.69
C SER A 388 -19.62 14.20 -6.39
N TYR A 389 -18.81 13.24 -5.95
CA TYR A 389 -18.97 12.54 -4.68
C TYR A 389 -18.09 13.15 -3.58
N PRO A 390 -18.45 13.05 -2.29
CA PRO A 390 -17.65 13.57 -1.19
C PRO A 390 -16.22 13.01 -1.15
N GLU A 391 -15.25 13.78 -0.63
CA GLU A 391 -13.90 13.27 -0.42
C GLU A 391 -13.90 12.11 0.59
N GLY A 392 -13.15 11.04 0.29
CA GLY A 392 -13.10 9.83 1.11
C GLY A 392 -14.28 8.85 0.92
N SER A 393 -15.30 9.20 0.14
CA SER A 393 -16.45 8.31 -0.13
C SER A 393 -16.07 7.07 -0.94
N TYR A 394 -16.84 5.98 -0.77
CA TYR A 394 -16.65 4.75 -1.52
C TYR A 394 -16.94 4.96 -3.01
N GLU A 395 -17.95 5.76 -3.35
CA GLU A 395 -18.37 6.05 -4.72
C GLU A 395 -17.28 6.79 -5.51
N ARG A 396 -16.59 7.74 -4.85
CA ARG A 396 -15.42 8.41 -5.43
C ARG A 396 -14.29 7.42 -5.70
N TYR A 397 -14.05 6.48 -4.79
CA TYR A 397 -13.04 5.44 -4.95
C TYR A 397 -13.41 4.46 -6.07
N GLU A 398 -14.64 3.94 -6.05
CA GLU A 398 -15.18 2.99 -7.03
C GLU A 398 -15.10 3.55 -8.46
N THR A 399 -15.41 4.84 -8.63
CA THR A 399 -15.28 5.56 -9.91
C THR A 399 -13.90 5.36 -10.53
N TRP A 400 -12.82 5.59 -9.76
CA TRP A 400 -11.46 5.44 -10.28
C TRP A 400 -11.05 3.98 -10.47
N THR A 401 -11.46 3.07 -9.60
CA THR A 401 -11.15 1.63 -9.76
C THR A 401 -11.87 1.01 -10.96
N THR A 402 -13.06 1.52 -11.29
CA THR A 402 -13.81 1.13 -12.50
C THR A 402 -13.10 1.65 -13.74
N ALA A 403 -12.67 2.91 -13.72
CA ALA A 403 -11.89 3.50 -14.79
C ALA A 403 -10.52 2.82 -14.99
N GLU A 404 -9.86 2.36 -13.93
CA GLU A 404 -8.59 1.63 -14.03
C GLU A 404 -8.71 0.37 -14.87
N LYS A 405 -9.83 -0.36 -14.73
CA LYS A 405 -10.11 -1.55 -15.57
C LYS A 405 -10.49 -1.16 -17.00
N ALA A 406 -11.25 -0.08 -17.16
CA ALA A 406 -11.75 0.36 -18.46
C ALA A 406 -10.68 1.03 -19.34
N PHE A 407 -9.66 1.65 -18.73
CA PHE A 407 -8.60 2.40 -19.40
C PHE A 407 -7.20 1.89 -19.02
N PRO A 408 -6.85 0.64 -19.36
CA PRO A 408 -5.60 0.00 -18.88
C PRO A 408 -4.31 0.69 -19.36
N LYS A 409 -4.38 1.50 -20.42
CA LYS A 409 -3.24 2.26 -20.96
C LYS A 409 -3.10 3.65 -20.30
N ALA A 410 -4.18 4.21 -19.77
CA ALA A 410 -4.18 5.54 -19.15
C ALA A 410 -3.58 5.46 -17.75
N ILE A 411 -2.77 6.44 -17.34
CA ILE A 411 -2.11 6.43 -16.02
C ILE A 411 -2.99 7.03 -14.92
N GLU A 412 -3.91 7.91 -15.30
CA GLU A 412 -4.69 8.78 -14.43
C GLU A 412 -5.59 7.97 -13.50
N PRO A 413 -6.32 6.92 -13.95
CA PRO A 413 -7.12 6.12 -13.03
C PRO A 413 -6.28 5.44 -11.95
N THR A 414 -5.15 4.83 -12.33
CA THR A 414 -4.23 4.20 -11.37
C THR A 414 -3.66 5.23 -10.39
N ALA A 415 -3.16 6.35 -10.89
CA ALA A 415 -2.59 7.42 -10.06
C ALA A 415 -3.62 7.98 -9.06
N ASN A 416 -4.81 8.32 -9.54
CA ASN A 416 -5.84 8.94 -8.71
C ASN A 416 -6.42 7.99 -7.68
N ALA A 417 -6.62 6.72 -8.04
CA ALA A 417 -7.04 5.71 -7.09
C ALA A 417 -5.96 5.46 -6.03
N ALA A 418 -4.68 5.42 -6.41
CA ALA A 418 -3.56 5.28 -5.47
C ALA A 418 -3.45 6.49 -4.52
N ILE A 419 -3.65 7.71 -5.00
CA ILE A 419 -3.66 8.91 -4.15
C ILE A 419 -4.78 8.83 -3.10
N ILE A 420 -5.97 8.36 -3.49
CA ILE A 420 -7.08 8.15 -2.54
C ILE A 420 -6.71 7.09 -1.50
N ASP A 421 -6.05 6.01 -1.92
CA ASP A 421 -5.57 4.98 -1.00
C ASP A 421 -4.51 5.52 -0.02
N LEU A 422 -3.53 6.32 -0.48
CA LEU A 422 -2.53 6.96 0.37
C LEU A 422 -3.18 7.89 1.40
N ARG A 423 -4.10 8.76 0.98
CA ARG A 423 -4.80 9.68 1.89
C ARG A 423 -5.65 8.97 2.94
N ALA A 424 -6.15 7.78 2.61
CA ALA A 424 -6.97 6.98 3.51
C ALA A 424 -6.15 6.00 4.37
N GLY A 425 -4.81 6.06 4.35
CA GLY A 425 -3.94 5.14 5.09
C GLY A 425 -3.92 3.71 4.55
N ARG A 426 -4.46 3.47 3.34
CA ARG A 426 -4.51 2.16 2.66
C ARG A 426 -3.22 1.91 1.86
N TYR A 427 -2.08 2.00 2.55
CA TYR A 427 -0.76 1.92 1.92
C TYR A 427 -0.51 0.60 1.18
N PRO A 428 -0.90 -0.58 1.70
CA PRO A 428 -0.74 -1.83 0.96
C PRO A 428 -1.46 -1.84 -0.40
N GLN A 429 -2.67 -1.27 -0.45
CA GLN A 429 -3.49 -1.18 -1.67
C GLN A 429 -2.86 -0.22 -2.68
N ALA A 430 -2.43 0.96 -2.22
CA ALA A 430 -1.71 1.92 -3.05
C ALA A 430 -0.44 1.31 -3.66
N LEU A 431 0.37 0.63 -2.83
CA LEU A 431 1.60 0.00 -3.25
C LEU A 431 1.36 -1.12 -4.27
N ALA A 432 0.41 -2.02 -4.01
CA ALA A 432 0.11 -3.13 -4.93
C ALA A 432 -0.35 -2.62 -6.31
N ARG A 433 -1.21 -1.60 -6.33
CA ARG A 433 -1.68 -0.95 -7.56
C ARG A 433 -0.53 -0.34 -8.37
N LEU A 434 0.36 0.40 -7.71
CA LEU A 434 1.46 1.10 -8.38
C LEU A 434 2.57 0.13 -8.82
N GLU A 435 2.86 -0.92 -8.04
CA GLU A 435 3.82 -1.97 -8.42
C GLU A 435 3.39 -2.74 -9.68
N ALA A 436 2.09 -3.01 -9.83
CA ALA A 436 1.54 -3.62 -11.03
C ALA A 436 1.83 -2.81 -12.30
N ARG A 437 2.16 -1.52 -12.15
CA ARG A 437 2.50 -0.58 -13.23
C ARG A 437 3.88 0.06 -13.07
N LYS A 438 4.82 -0.60 -12.39
CA LYS A 438 6.16 -0.05 -12.14
C LYS A 438 6.99 0.28 -13.38
N SER A 439 6.63 -0.31 -14.53
CA SER A 439 7.24 0.02 -15.83
C SER A 439 6.86 1.41 -16.34
N GLU A 440 5.81 2.04 -15.78
CA GLU A 440 5.30 3.35 -16.20
C GLU A 440 6.03 4.48 -15.46
N PRO A 441 6.95 5.21 -16.10
CA PRO A 441 7.80 6.14 -15.37
C PRO A 441 7.04 7.29 -14.74
N LYS A 442 5.94 7.73 -15.38
CA LYS A 442 5.05 8.79 -14.88
C LYS A 442 4.40 8.47 -13.52
N LEU A 443 4.45 7.23 -13.05
CA LEU A 443 3.93 6.81 -11.74
C LEU A 443 5.02 6.70 -10.66
N TRP A 444 6.30 6.86 -10.99
CA TRP A 444 7.40 6.61 -10.07
C TRP A 444 7.39 7.49 -8.81
N MET A 445 6.96 8.76 -8.89
CA MET A 445 6.83 9.59 -7.69
C MET A 445 5.83 8.97 -6.71
N LEU A 446 4.63 8.59 -7.18
CA LEU A 446 3.61 7.97 -6.33
C LEU A 446 4.06 6.60 -5.81
N LEU A 447 4.76 5.82 -6.63
CA LEU A 447 5.31 4.52 -6.21
C LEU A 447 6.36 4.70 -5.11
N GLY A 448 7.26 5.68 -5.24
CA GLY A 448 8.23 6.03 -4.21
C GLY A 448 7.57 6.46 -2.89
N LEU A 449 6.50 7.26 -2.96
CA LEU A 449 5.70 7.62 -1.79
C LEU A 449 4.99 6.41 -1.16
N ALA A 450 4.41 5.52 -1.96
CA ALA A 450 3.78 4.30 -1.46
C ALA A 450 4.77 3.38 -0.75
N TYR A 451 6.02 3.30 -1.26
CA TYR A 451 7.12 2.65 -0.57
C TYR A 451 7.48 3.34 0.75
N ALA A 452 7.55 4.68 0.77
CA ALA A 452 7.86 5.45 1.98
C ALA A 452 6.82 5.22 3.09
N TYR A 453 5.53 5.33 2.76
CA TYR A 453 4.44 5.05 3.70
C TYR A 453 4.37 3.58 4.14
N SER A 454 4.95 2.67 3.35
CA SER A 454 5.09 1.25 3.71
C SER A 454 6.42 0.93 4.40
N GLU A 455 7.17 1.94 4.83
CA GLU A 455 8.47 1.84 5.53
C GLU A 455 9.57 1.09 4.75
N LYS A 456 9.46 1.07 3.42
CA LYS A 456 10.43 0.46 2.50
C LYS A 456 11.36 1.53 1.95
N TRP A 457 12.27 1.98 2.81
CA TRP A 457 13.06 3.20 2.62
C TRP A 457 13.97 3.18 1.40
N ALA A 458 14.62 2.04 1.13
CA ALA A 458 15.57 1.92 0.01
C ALA A 458 14.85 2.02 -1.35
N GLU A 459 13.71 1.33 -1.49
CA GLU A 459 12.87 1.40 -2.68
C GLU A 459 12.25 2.78 -2.84
N ALA A 460 11.78 3.38 -1.73
CA ALA A 460 11.24 4.74 -1.72
C ALA A 460 12.26 5.75 -2.27
N GLU A 461 13.49 5.74 -1.73
CA GLU A 461 14.54 6.65 -2.18
C GLU A 461 14.92 6.38 -3.64
N SER A 462 14.99 5.12 -4.06
CA SER A 462 15.30 4.76 -5.45
C SER A 462 14.28 5.33 -6.44
N TYR A 463 12.98 5.14 -6.18
CA TYR A 463 11.92 5.61 -7.08
C TYR A 463 11.74 7.13 -7.04
N LEU A 464 11.83 7.76 -5.87
CA LEU A 464 11.78 9.23 -5.77
C LEU A 464 12.98 9.88 -6.45
N THR A 465 14.16 9.29 -6.36
CA THR A 465 15.36 9.74 -7.11
C THR A 465 15.12 9.68 -8.62
N ARG A 466 14.60 8.56 -9.14
CA ARG A 466 14.29 8.44 -10.57
C ARG A 466 13.21 9.42 -11.02
N ALA A 467 12.17 9.63 -10.20
CA ALA A 467 11.11 10.59 -10.48
C ALA A 467 11.64 12.04 -10.50
N ALA A 468 12.54 12.39 -9.58
CA ALA A 468 13.20 13.70 -9.54
C ALA A 468 14.10 13.92 -10.77
N GLN A 469 14.88 12.90 -11.18
CA GLN A 469 15.69 12.94 -12.40
C GLN A 469 14.85 13.14 -13.67
N GLN A 470 13.61 12.66 -13.69
CA GLN A 470 12.66 12.90 -14.79
C GLN A 470 11.93 14.24 -14.71
N GLY A 471 12.18 15.05 -13.68
CA GLY A 471 11.53 16.34 -13.49
C GLY A 471 10.04 16.21 -13.14
N GLN A 472 9.61 15.12 -12.50
CA GLN A 472 8.20 14.98 -12.08
C GLN A 472 7.84 16.06 -11.04
N PRO A 473 6.69 16.76 -11.19
CA PRO A 473 6.31 17.85 -10.28
C PRO A 473 6.22 17.38 -8.83
N GLY A 474 7.01 18.00 -7.95
CA GLY A 474 7.03 17.69 -6.52
C GLY A 474 7.95 16.52 -6.12
N ALA A 475 8.56 15.79 -7.06
CA ALA A 475 9.38 14.63 -6.76
C ALA A 475 10.66 14.98 -5.98
N GLN A 476 11.33 16.09 -6.33
CA GLN A 476 12.51 16.55 -5.60
C GLN A 476 12.18 16.91 -4.15
N HIS A 477 11.10 17.66 -3.93
CA HIS A 477 10.59 17.97 -2.58
C HIS A 477 10.35 16.69 -1.77
N ASN A 478 9.62 15.73 -2.34
CA ASN A 478 9.32 14.47 -1.65
C ASN A 478 10.57 13.63 -1.34
N LEU A 479 11.58 13.66 -2.22
CA LEU A 479 12.86 13.00 -1.98
C LEU A 479 13.61 13.64 -0.81
N ASP A 480 13.63 14.97 -0.74
CA ASP A 480 14.29 15.71 0.34
C ASP A 480 13.58 15.49 1.68
N GLU A 481 12.23 15.48 1.68
CA GLU A 481 11.41 15.13 2.85
C GLU A 481 11.69 13.70 3.35
N LEU A 482 11.77 12.73 2.45
CA LEU A 482 12.11 11.34 2.80
C LEU A 482 13.50 11.27 3.45
N ARG A 483 14.50 11.93 2.86
CA ARG A 483 15.87 11.93 3.40
C ARG A 483 15.96 12.58 4.76
N HIS A 484 15.25 13.70 4.96
CA HIS A 484 15.18 14.36 6.27
C HIS A 484 14.52 13.44 7.30
N TYR A 485 13.39 12.81 6.93
CA TYR A 485 12.73 11.83 7.80
C TYR A 485 13.68 10.71 8.18
N MET A 486 14.37 10.10 7.22
CA MET A 486 15.32 9.01 7.49
C MET A 486 16.47 9.45 8.40
N GLN A 487 17.01 10.66 8.21
CA GLN A 487 18.10 11.20 9.03
C GLN A 487 17.67 11.46 10.47
N ASP A 488 16.46 11.96 10.69
CA ASP A 488 15.96 12.30 12.03
C ASP A 488 15.39 11.08 12.76
N ASN A 489 14.71 10.18 12.05
CA ASN A 489 13.90 9.10 12.64
C ASN A 489 14.60 7.74 12.71
N LEU A 490 15.40 7.38 11.70
CA LEU A 490 16.14 6.11 11.66
C LEU A 490 17.49 6.22 12.39
#